data_AF-A0A382TRI3-F1
#
_entry.id   AF-A0A382TRI3-F1
#
_cell.length_a   1.000
_cell.length_b   1.000
_cell.length_c   1.000
_cell.angle_alpha   90.00
_cell.angle_beta   90.00
_cell.angle_gamma   90.00
#
_symmetry.space_group_name_H-M   'P 1'
#
loop_
_entity.id
_entity.type
_entity.pdbx_description
1 polymer ?
#
loop_
_entity_poly.entity_id
_entity_poly.type
_entity_poly.pdbx_seq_one_letter_code
_entity_poly.pdbx_strand_id
1 'polypeptide(L)'
;MSEVITVRFALTKSDGGDPPDLSILPRDKRTVEYVRSCMSFCPDFDEFDEKIKNYEFVDDGLSEMDVEGVTIIGHPAPIIRFELTESVDTRSFLRGVWLSSYKLEIPGTNEDDPLFFEDHNGYSSVE
;
A
#
# COMPACT_ATOMS: atom_id res chain seq x y z
N MET A 1 -5.03 -10.44 26.97
CA MET A 1 -4.11 -9.30 26.88
C MET A 1 -4.06 -8.93 25.41
N SER A 2 -4.31 -7.67 25.05
CA SER A 2 -4.20 -7.21 23.67
C SER A 2 -2.72 -7.09 23.28
N GLU A 3 -2.34 -7.65 22.14
CA GLU A 3 -1.00 -7.52 21.57
C GLU A 3 -1.00 -6.39 20.54
N VAL A 4 0.13 -5.71 20.38
CA VAL A 4 0.30 -4.68 19.35
C VAL A 4 1.49 -5.06 18.49
N ILE A 5 1.27 -5.14 17.18
CA ILE A 5 2.30 -5.42 16.18
C ILE A 5 2.37 -4.22 15.23
N THR A 6 3.57 -3.73 14.96
CA THR A 6 3.79 -2.70 13.92
C THR A 6 4.47 -3.37 12.74
N VAL A 7 3.90 -3.24 11.55
CA VAL A 7 4.46 -3.77 10.31
C VAL A 7 4.86 -2.61 9.41
N ARG A 8 6.12 -2.61 8.98
CA ARG A 8 6.61 -1.79 7.89
C ARG A 8 6.47 -2.57 6.60
N PHE A 9 5.64 -2.09 5.68
CA PHE A 9 5.45 -2.68 4.37
C PHE A 9 6.50 -2.17 3.37
N ALA A 10 6.83 -3.00 2.39
CA ALA A 10 7.78 -2.67 1.33
C ALA A 10 7.17 -3.00 -0.05
N LEU A 11 6.20 -2.20 -0.50
CA LEU A 11 5.36 -2.45 -1.68
C LEU A 11 6.07 -2.04 -2.98
N THR A 12 7.21 -2.68 -3.21
CA THR A 12 8.22 -2.30 -4.21
C THR A 12 8.02 -2.96 -5.57
N LYS A 13 7.10 -3.91 -5.70
CA LYS A 13 6.73 -4.45 -7.00
C LYS A 13 5.40 -3.88 -7.45
N SER A 14 5.32 -3.55 -8.74
CA SER A 14 4.05 -3.36 -9.41
C SER A 14 3.55 -4.71 -9.93
N ASP A 15 2.36 -5.11 -9.53
CA ASP A 15 1.56 -6.14 -10.22
C ASP A 15 0.31 -5.45 -10.83
N GLY A 16 -0.22 -6.00 -11.92
CA GLY A 16 -1.25 -5.35 -12.75
C GLY A 16 -0.73 -4.65 -14.01
N GLY A 17 -1.55 -3.76 -14.59
CA GLY A 17 -1.29 -3.07 -15.86
C GLY A 17 -0.05 -2.19 -15.90
N ASP A 18 0.29 -1.68 -17.10
CA ASP A 18 1.39 -0.72 -17.27
C ASP A 18 1.17 0.53 -16.39
N PRO A 19 2.24 1.21 -15.93
CA PRO A 19 2.10 2.46 -15.21
C PRO A 19 1.19 3.45 -15.96
N PRO A 20 0.28 4.17 -15.25
CA PRO A 20 -0.70 5.01 -15.91
C PRO A 20 -0.03 6.14 -16.71
N ASP A 21 -0.49 6.38 -17.94
CA ASP A 21 0.05 7.44 -18.79
C ASP A 21 -0.42 8.82 -18.28
N LEU A 22 0.40 9.46 -17.45
CA LEU A 22 0.12 10.81 -16.93
C LEU A 22 0.13 11.89 -18.02
N SER A 23 0.62 11.60 -19.23
CA SER A 23 0.68 12.57 -20.33
C SER A 23 -0.70 12.95 -20.86
N ILE A 24 -1.72 12.12 -20.61
CA ILE A 24 -3.12 12.39 -20.99
C ILE A 24 -3.84 13.30 -19.97
N LEU A 25 -3.29 13.43 -18.76
CA LEU A 25 -3.89 14.25 -17.71
C LEU A 25 -3.71 15.75 -18.00
N PRO A 26 -4.64 16.61 -17.56
CA PRO A 26 -4.42 18.06 -17.45
C PRO A 26 -3.14 18.37 -16.66
N ARG A 27 -2.42 19.44 -17.02
CA ARG A 27 -1.12 19.78 -16.40
C ARG A 27 -1.19 19.99 -14.89
N ASP A 28 -2.29 20.54 -14.40
CA ASP A 28 -2.58 20.76 -12.98
C ASP A 28 -2.83 19.47 -12.20
N LYS A 29 -3.08 18.35 -12.90
CA LYS A 29 -3.23 17.02 -12.31
C LYS A 29 -1.98 16.15 -12.42
N ARG A 30 -0.92 16.64 -13.06
CA ARG A 30 0.38 15.95 -13.16
C ARG A 30 1.26 16.29 -11.95
N THR A 31 0.68 16.16 -10.77
CA THR A 31 1.36 16.45 -9.51
C THR A 31 1.32 15.24 -8.61
N VAL A 32 2.31 15.14 -7.72
CA VAL A 32 2.37 14.06 -6.75
C VAL A 32 1.15 14.07 -5.82
N GLU A 33 0.64 15.23 -5.45
CA GLU A 33 -0.55 15.33 -4.60
C GLU A 33 -1.78 14.71 -5.24
N TYR A 34 -1.98 14.90 -6.55
CA TYR A 34 -3.09 14.29 -7.27
C TYR A 34 -2.91 12.77 -7.35
N VAL A 35 -1.72 12.29 -7.73
CA VAL A 35 -1.42 10.85 -7.80
C VAL A 35 -1.65 10.20 -6.44
N ARG A 36 -1.14 10.77 -5.35
CA ARG A 36 -1.35 10.27 -3.98
C ARG A 36 -2.83 10.24 -3.60
N SER A 37 -3.62 11.22 -4.03
CA SER A 37 -5.07 11.24 -3.77
C SER A 37 -5.85 10.14 -4.50
N CYS A 38 -5.26 9.56 -5.55
CA CYS A 38 -5.79 8.42 -6.31
C CYS A 38 -5.32 7.07 -5.75
N MET A 39 -4.55 7.06 -4.65
CA MET A 39 -4.07 5.85 -4.02
C MET A 39 -5.00 5.40 -2.90
N SER A 40 -5.22 4.09 -2.84
CA SER A 40 -6.02 3.45 -1.79
C SER A 40 -5.31 2.21 -1.29
N PHE A 41 -5.23 2.04 0.03
CA PHE A 41 -4.70 0.82 0.62
C PHE A 41 -5.74 -0.30 0.53
N CYS A 42 -5.31 -1.46 0.07
CA CYS A 42 -6.10 -2.67 -0.09
C CYS A 42 -5.61 -3.68 0.93
N PRO A 43 -6.25 -3.77 2.11
CA PRO A 43 -5.88 -4.75 3.12
C PRO A 43 -6.21 -6.16 2.62
N ASP A 44 -5.27 -7.09 2.77
CA ASP A 44 -5.53 -8.52 2.66
C ASP A 44 -5.26 -9.16 4.03
N PHE A 45 -6.31 -9.28 4.84
CA PHE A 45 -6.26 -9.74 6.22
C PHE A 45 -7.07 -11.02 6.43
N ASP A 46 -7.47 -11.72 5.37
CA ASP A 46 -8.44 -12.82 5.45
C ASP A 46 -8.05 -13.90 6.46
N GLU A 47 -6.76 -14.17 6.65
CA GLU A 47 -6.25 -15.16 7.61
C GLU A 47 -6.35 -14.69 9.08
N PHE A 48 -6.41 -13.38 9.33
CA PHE A 48 -6.31 -12.75 10.65
C PHE A 48 -7.45 -11.77 10.99
N ASP A 49 -8.48 -11.65 10.16
CA ASP A 49 -9.58 -10.68 10.33
C ASP A 49 -10.22 -10.76 11.73
N GLU A 50 -10.51 -11.97 12.22
CA GLU A 50 -11.08 -12.18 13.57
C GLU A 50 -10.11 -11.84 14.73
N LYS A 51 -8.82 -11.78 14.44
CA LYS A 51 -7.75 -11.50 15.42
C LYS A 51 -7.35 -10.03 15.43
N ILE A 52 -7.56 -9.31 14.32
CA ILE A 52 -7.28 -7.88 14.20
C ILE A 52 -8.48 -7.12 14.78
N LYS A 53 -8.29 -6.53 15.95
CA LYS A 53 -9.30 -5.67 16.58
C LYS A 53 -9.38 -4.31 15.89
N ASN A 54 -8.23 -3.75 15.54
CA ASN A 54 -8.10 -2.47 14.86
C ASN A 54 -6.76 -2.38 14.13
N TYR A 55 -6.66 -1.51 13.13
CA TYR A 55 -5.38 -1.10 12.56
C TYR A 55 -5.37 0.40 12.28
N GLU A 56 -4.19 1.01 12.37
CA GLU A 56 -3.98 2.42 12.06
C GLU A 56 -2.69 2.63 11.29
N PHE A 57 -2.69 3.59 10.36
CA PHE A 57 -1.47 4.06 9.71
C PHE A 57 -0.68 4.91 10.71
N VAL A 58 0.52 4.45 11.06
CA VAL A 58 1.54 5.29 11.70
C VAL A 58 2.16 6.21 10.66
N ASP A 59 2.34 5.69 9.44
CA ASP A 59 2.76 6.41 8.23
C ASP A 59 2.04 5.78 7.02
N ASP A 60 1.47 6.60 6.14
CA ASP A 60 0.83 6.11 4.90
C ASP A 60 1.87 5.67 3.85
N GLY A 61 3.14 6.01 4.06
CA GLY A 61 4.25 5.62 3.20
C GLY A 61 4.19 6.24 1.81
N LEU A 62 3.29 7.20 1.55
CA LEU A 62 3.14 7.84 0.25
C LEU A 62 4.11 9.00 0.06
N SER A 63 4.70 9.49 1.16
CA SER A 63 5.65 10.60 1.14
C SER A 63 6.93 10.31 0.34
N GLU A 64 7.28 9.04 0.16
CA GLU A 64 8.44 8.59 -0.63
C GLU A 64 8.20 8.59 -2.14
N MET A 65 6.95 8.81 -2.59
CA MET A 65 6.59 8.86 -4.01
C MET A 65 6.72 10.28 -4.56
N ASP A 66 7.06 10.42 -5.84
CA ASP A 66 7.13 11.70 -6.54
C ASP A 66 6.64 11.58 -8.00
N VAL A 67 6.44 12.72 -8.66
CA VAL A 67 6.10 12.81 -10.09
C VAL A 67 7.10 13.71 -10.80
N GLU A 68 7.97 13.11 -11.62
CA GLU A 68 8.89 13.85 -12.50
C GLU A 68 8.31 13.90 -13.92
N GLY A 69 7.69 15.02 -14.26
CA GLY A 69 7.09 15.26 -15.57
C GLY A 69 5.82 14.42 -15.81
N VAL A 70 5.99 13.20 -16.34
CA VAL A 70 4.90 12.23 -16.58
C VAL A 70 5.22 10.84 -15.99
N THR A 71 6.28 10.75 -15.20
CA THR A 71 6.76 9.50 -14.61
C THR A 71 6.54 9.54 -13.11
N ILE A 72 5.92 8.48 -12.58
CA ILE A 72 5.82 8.25 -11.13
C ILE A 72 7.15 7.63 -10.68
N ILE A 73 7.73 8.17 -9.62
CA ILE A 73 8.98 7.70 -9.02
C ILE A 73 8.70 7.27 -7.58
N GLY A 74 9.37 6.20 -7.15
CA GLY A 74 9.24 5.66 -5.81
C GLY A 74 8.11 4.64 -5.68
N HIS A 75 8.01 4.10 -4.47
CA HIS A 75 7.05 3.07 -4.10
C HIS A 75 6.47 3.40 -2.73
N PRO A 76 5.21 3.04 -2.46
CA PRO A 76 4.64 3.24 -1.14
C PRO A 76 5.26 2.27 -0.11
N ALA A 77 5.53 2.77 1.08
CA ALA A 77 6.09 1.99 2.19
C ALA A 77 5.34 2.24 3.51
N PRO A 78 4.03 1.89 3.60
CA PRO A 78 3.23 2.21 4.77
C PRO A 78 3.73 1.51 6.03
N ILE A 79 3.57 2.18 7.16
CA ILE A 79 3.81 1.61 8.49
C ILE A 79 2.45 1.52 9.17
N ILE A 80 1.99 0.30 9.42
CA ILE A 80 0.67 0.04 9.99
C ILE A 80 0.83 -0.62 11.35
N ARG A 81 0.14 -0.07 12.35
CA ARG A 81 0.03 -0.64 13.68
C ARG A 81 -1.27 -1.42 13.78
N PHE A 82 -1.17 -2.67 14.22
CA PHE A 82 -2.28 -3.58 14.44
C PHE A 82 -2.49 -3.80 15.93
N GLU A 83 -3.73 -3.63 16.39
CA GLU A 83 -4.16 -4.07 17.72
C GLU A 83 -4.83 -5.44 17.59
N LEU A 84 -4.32 -6.43 18.31
CA LEU A 84 -4.78 -7.81 18.24
C LEU A 84 -5.57 -8.21 19.49
N THR A 85 -6.58 -9.07 19.31
CA THR A 85 -7.41 -9.60 20.40
C THR A 85 -6.66 -10.59 21.29
N GLU A 86 -5.66 -11.26 20.73
CA GLU A 86 -4.79 -12.24 21.38
C GLU A 86 -3.36 -12.18 20.83
N SER A 87 -2.44 -12.91 21.45
CA SER A 87 -1.06 -12.98 20.97
C SER A 87 -0.93 -13.96 19.81
N VAL A 88 -0.16 -13.59 18.79
CA VAL A 88 0.05 -14.39 17.57
C VAL A 88 1.53 -14.62 17.30
N ASP A 89 1.85 -15.67 16.52
CA ASP A 89 3.19 -15.81 15.98
C ASP A 89 3.44 -14.70 14.94
N THR A 90 4.46 -13.88 15.16
CA THR A 90 4.75 -12.70 14.33
C THR A 90 5.09 -13.05 12.89
N ARG A 91 5.67 -14.23 12.61
CA ARG A 91 5.98 -14.65 11.24
C ARG A 91 4.73 -15.11 10.50
N SER A 92 3.85 -15.84 11.18
CA SER A 92 2.54 -16.19 10.65
C SER A 92 1.70 -14.95 10.41
N PHE A 93 1.67 -14.02 11.37
CA PHE A 93 0.95 -12.75 11.22
C PHE A 93 1.46 -11.94 10.03
N LEU A 94 2.79 -11.77 9.93
CA LEU A 94 3.40 -11.05 8.81
C LEU A 94 3.02 -11.68 7.47
N ARG A 95 3.00 -13.02 7.35
CA ARG A 95 2.57 -13.72 6.14
C ARG A 95 1.08 -13.51 5.81
N GLY A 96 0.23 -13.47 6.82
CA GLY A 96 -1.21 -13.31 6.63
C GLY A 96 -1.66 -11.89 6.30
N VAL A 97 -0.81 -10.88 6.49
CA VAL A 97 -1.06 -9.49 6.04
C VAL A 97 -0.25 -9.10 4.81
N TRP A 98 0.66 -9.96 4.37
CA TRP A 98 1.68 -9.69 3.37
C TRP A 98 1.07 -9.30 2.01
N LEU A 99 -0.02 -9.95 1.60
CA LEU A 99 -0.68 -9.68 0.33
C LEU A 99 -1.43 -8.34 0.28
N SER A 100 -1.40 -7.55 1.37
CA SER A 100 -1.90 -6.18 1.34
C SER A 100 -1.12 -5.33 0.34
N SER A 101 -1.82 -4.41 -0.31
CA SER A 101 -1.27 -3.63 -1.42
C SER A 101 -1.74 -2.19 -1.41
N TYR A 102 -1.11 -1.34 -2.22
CA TYR A 102 -1.63 -0.03 -2.57
C TYR A 102 -2.14 -0.06 -4.00
N LYS A 103 -3.41 0.26 -4.22
CA LYS A 103 -3.99 0.45 -5.55
C LYS A 103 -3.85 1.90 -5.98
N LEU A 104 -3.34 2.14 -7.19
CA LEU A 104 -3.37 3.42 -7.89
C LEU A 104 -4.38 3.36 -9.04
N GLU A 105 -5.46 4.11 -8.88
CA GLU A 105 -6.55 4.20 -9.85
C GLU A 105 -6.79 5.67 -10.21
N ILE A 106 -6.32 6.08 -11.38
CA ILE A 106 -6.44 7.45 -11.86
C ILE A 106 -7.64 7.55 -12.81
N PRO A 107 -8.65 8.37 -12.47
CA PRO A 107 -9.84 8.52 -13.29
C PRO A 107 -9.56 8.90 -14.75
N GLY A 108 -10.16 8.19 -15.69
CA GLY A 108 -9.97 8.36 -17.13
C GLY A 108 -8.58 7.94 -17.66
N THR A 109 -7.76 7.27 -16.85
CA THR A 109 -6.43 6.78 -17.28
C THR A 109 -6.33 5.26 -17.18
N ASN A 110 -6.54 4.70 -15.99
CA ASN A 110 -6.40 3.26 -15.74
C ASN A 110 -7.51 2.73 -14.82
N GLU A 111 -8.72 3.28 -14.91
CA GLU A 111 -9.89 2.83 -14.12
C GLU A 111 -10.27 1.38 -14.40
N ASP A 112 -10.11 0.93 -15.65
CA ASP A 112 -10.42 -0.43 -16.08
C ASP A 112 -9.30 -1.44 -15.75
N ASP A 113 -8.08 -0.96 -15.49
CA ASP A 113 -6.90 -1.78 -15.16
C ASP A 113 -5.96 -1.05 -14.18
N PRO A 114 -6.34 -0.99 -12.88
CA PRO A 114 -5.56 -0.27 -11.87
C PRO A 114 -4.17 -0.88 -11.66
N LEU A 115 -3.22 -0.03 -11.26
CA LEU A 115 -1.87 -0.47 -10.87
C LEU A 115 -1.85 -0.85 -9.39
N PHE A 116 -1.27 -1.99 -9.03
CA PHE A 116 -1.13 -2.40 -7.64
C PHE A 116 0.35 -2.42 -7.22
N PHE A 117 0.64 -1.81 -6.08
CA PHE A 117 1.93 -1.85 -5.41
C PHE A 117 1.89 -2.94 -4.33
N GLU A 118 2.73 -3.95 -4.48
CA GLU A 118 2.71 -5.18 -3.70
C GLU A 118 4.12 -5.54 -3.22
N ASP A 119 4.21 -6.43 -2.23
CA ASP A 119 5.49 -6.93 -1.71
C ASP A 119 5.78 -8.37 -2.17
N HIS A 120 5.82 -8.69 -3.46
CA HIS A 120 6.10 -10.09 -3.89
C HIS A 120 7.41 -10.72 -3.35
N ASN A 121 8.34 -9.92 -2.82
CA ASN A 121 9.63 -10.41 -2.35
C ASN A 121 9.71 -10.62 -0.82
N GLY A 122 8.76 -10.12 -0.05
CA GLY A 122 8.70 -10.32 1.40
C GLY A 122 9.69 -9.46 2.17
N TYR A 123 9.83 -8.22 1.72
CA TYR A 123 10.65 -7.24 2.40
C TYR A 123 9.91 -6.52 3.53
N SER A 124 8.59 -6.71 3.64
CA SER A 124 7.81 -6.27 4.79
C SER A 124 8.33 -6.92 6.07
N SER A 125 8.32 -6.16 7.17
CA SER A 125 8.93 -6.59 8.42
C SER A 125 8.16 -6.07 9.63
N VAL A 126 8.25 -6.80 10.74
CA VAL A 126 7.73 -6.37 12.04
C VAL A 126 8.80 -5.49 12.73
N GLU A 127 8.38 -4.34 13.27
CA GLU A 127 9.23 -3.42 14.05
C GLU A 127 9.29 -3.76 15.54
#